data_AF-A0A7V5K2D5-F1
#
_entry.id   AF-A0A7V5K2D5-F1
#
_cell.length_a   1.000
_cell.length_b   1.000
_cell.length_c   1.000
_cell.angle_alpha   90.00
_cell.angle_beta   90.00
_cell.angle_gamma   90.00
#
_symmetry.space_group_name_H-M   'P 1'
#
loop_
_entity.id
_entity.type
_entity.pdbx_description
1 polymer ?
#
loop_
_entity_poly.entity_id
_entity_poly.type
_entity_poly.pdbx_seq_one_letter_code
_entity_poly.pdbx_strand_id
1 'polypeptide(L)'
;MLLVDARCGDKVKIKEILGNEVILKKIEAMGLRKGDTFEVIQRWGRNLLVRNGNNRLVISSDIAKNIEIDLIESSLPPCESKPCKRKRWRWGWFK
;
A
#
# COMPACT_ATOMS: atom_id res chain seq x y z
N MET A 1 3.41 -5.99 13.12
CA MET A 1 2.34 -5.05 12.68
C MET A 1 1.90 -5.47 11.27
N LEU A 2 0.67 -5.23 10.83
CA LEU A 2 0.29 -5.54 9.44
C LEU A 2 0.56 -4.35 8.51
N LEU A 3 0.86 -4.64 7.24
CA LEU A 3 1.08 -3.59 6.24
C LEU A 3 -0.16 -2.72 6.01
N VAL A 4 -1.36 -3.28 6.21
CA VAL A 4 -2.62 -2.54 6.11
C VAL A 4 -2.75 -1.42 7.16
N ASP A 5 -2.06 -1.55 8.29
CA ASP A 5 -2.11 -0.58 9.39
C ASP A 5 -1.02 0.49 9.29
N ALA A 6 -0.04 0.31 8.39
CA ALA A 6 1.04 1.26 8.17
C ALA A 6 0.53 2.61 7.67
N ARG A 7 1.04 3.70 8.25
CA ARG A 7 0.69 5.07 7.87
C ARG A 7 1.53 5.52 6.68
N CYS A 8 1.04 6.55 5.98
CA CYS A 8 1.85 7.17 4.94
C CYS A 8 3.07 7.84 5.58
N GLY A 9 4.22 7.69 4.95
CA GLY A 9 5.50 8.12 5.48
C GLY A 9 6.24 7.07 6.28
N ASP A 10 5.61 5.96 6.68
CA ASP A 10 6.30 4.93 7.44
C ASP A 10 7.31 4.18 6.56
N LYS A 11 8.53 4.01 7.08
CA LYS A 11 9.50 3.05 6.56
C LYS A 11 9.39 1.76 7.35
N VAL A 12 9.14 0.67 6.63
CA VAL A 12 8.79 -0.63 7.21
C VAL A 12 9.61 -1.73 6.55
N LYS A 13 9.80 -2.84 7.27
CA LYS A 13 10.50 -4.04 6.80
C LYS A 13 9.56 -5.24 6.81
N ILE A 14 9.58 -6.10 5.79
CA ILE A 14 8.83 -7.36 5.82
C ILE A 14 9.48 -8.28 6.84
N LYS A 15 8.70 -8.62 7.86
CA LYS A 15 9.05 -9.65 8.82
C LYS A 15 8.63 -11.02 8.32
N GLU A 16 7.38 -11.14 7.90
CA GLU A 16 6.80 -12.41 7.46
C GLU A 16 5.64 -12.18 6.51
N ILE A 17 5.40 -13.17 5.63
CA ILE A 17 4.27 -13.17 4.72
C ILE A 17 3.38 -14.34 5.14
N LEU A 18 2.16 -14.01 5.53
CA LEU A 18 1.14 -14.96 5.97
C LEU A 18 0.22 -15.29 4.79
N GLY A 19 -0.31 -16.51 4.73
CA GLY A 19 -1.34 -16.89 3.76
C GLY A 19 -0.97 -18.11 2.91
N ASN A 20 -1.88 -18.44 1.99
CA ASN A 20 -1.77 -19.64 1.16
C ASN A 20 -0.71 -19.47 0.05
N GLU A 21 -0.24 -20.59 -0.50
CA GLU A 21 0.77 -20.61 -1.57
C GLU A 21 0.45 -19.70 -2.77
N VAL A 22 -0.84 -19.56 -3.12
CA VAL A 22 -1.28 -18.68 -4.20
C VAL A 22 -0.96 -17.22 -3.91
N ILE A 23 -1.13 -16.79 -2.66
CA ILE A 23 -0.86 -15.42 -2.21
C ILE A 23 0.65 -15.21 -2.13
N LEU A 24 1.39 -16.19 -1.60
CA LEU A 24 2.85 -16.16 -1.54
C LEU A 24 3.47 -15.99 -2.94
N LYS A 25 3.09 -16.84 -3.90
CA LYS A 25 3.56 -16.73 -5.30
C LYS A 25 3.23 -15.38 -5.93
N LYS A 26 2.07 -14.81 -5.61
CA LYS A 26 1.68 -13.49 -6.11
C LYS A 26 2.55 -12.38 -5.52
N ILE A 27 2.87 -12.45 -4.23
CA ILE A 27 3.73 -11.50 -3.54
C ILE A 27 5.17 -11.59 -4.06
N GLU A 28 5.67 -12.81 -4.27
CA GLU A 28 6.98 -13.06 -4.88
C GLU A 28 7.05 -12.55 -6.33
N ALA A 29 5.99 -12.72 -7.12
CA ALA A 29 5.90 -12.22 -8.49
C ALA A 29 5.90 -10.68 -8.58
N MET A 30 5.46 -9.99 -7.51
CA MET A 30 5.60 -8.54 -7.39
C MET A 30 7.03 -8.11 -6.97
N GLY A 31 7.91 -9.06 -6.68
CA GLY A 31 9.28 -8.82 -6.23
C GLY A 31 9.40 -8.46 -4.75
N LEU A 32 8.40 -8.79 -3.92
CA LEU A 32 8.45 -8.58 -2.48
C LEU A 32 8.90 -9.86 -1.78
N ARG A 33 9.95 -9.76 -0.97
CA ARG A 33 10.54 -10.87 -0.22
C ARG A 33 10.65 -10.54 1.27
N LYS A 34 10.79 -11.58 2.08
CA LYS A 34 11.08 -11.44 3.51
C LYS A 34 12.38 -10.66 3.69
N GLY A 35 12.34 -9.64 4.55
CA GLY A 35 13.47 -8.75 4.82
C GLY A 35 13.54 -7.50 3.94
N ASP A 36 12.72 -7.38 2.88
CA ASP A 36 12.68 -6.17 2.07
C ASP A 36 12.18 -4.97 2.87
N THR A 37 12.72 -3.80 2.53
CA THR A 37 12.35 -2.53 3.14
C THR A 37 11.60 -1.66 2.14
N PHE A 38 10.60 -0.94 2.63
CA PHE A 38 9.84 -0.01 1.80
C PHE A 38 9.29 1.15 2.60
N GLU A 39 9.00 2.21 1.85
CA GLU A 39 8.37 3.42 2.33
C GLU A 39 6.93 3.47 1.82
N VAL A 40 5.98 3.72 2.70
CA VAL A 40 4.57 3.91 2.33
C VAL A 40 4.40 5.34 1.83
N ILE A 41 4.28 5.53 0.52
CA ILE A 41 4.13 6.89 -0.04
C ILE A 41 2.70 7.38 0.18
N GLN A 42 1.72 6.59 -0.23
CA GLN A 42 0.33 7.06 -0.28
C GLN A 42 -0.68 5.91 -0.16
N ARG A 43 -1.84 6.20 0.42
CA ARG A 43 -2.99 5.29 0.48
C ARG A 43 -4.10 5.78 -0.45
N TRP A 44 -4.54 4.92 -1.37
CA TRP A 44 -5.63 5.14 -2.32
C TRP A 44 -6.79 4.18 -2.04
N GLY A 45 -7.60 4.49 -1.04
CA GLY A 45 -8.74 3.67 -0.64
C GLY A 45 -8.29 2.26 -0.25
N ARG A 46 -8.51 1.28 -1.14
CA ARG A 46 -8.11 -0.12 -0.97
C ARG A 46 -6.68 -0.43 -1.43
N ASN A 47 -5.97 0.51 -2.04
CA ASN A 47 -4.63 0.27 -2.54
C ASN A 47 -3.61 1.13 -1.79
N LEU A 48 -2.39 0.64 -1.67
CA LEU A 48 -1.24 1.28 -1.04
C LEU A 48 -0.15 1.44 -2.08
N LEU A 49 0.35 2.66 -2.26
CA LEU A 49 1.53 2.94 -3.06
C LEU A 49 2.75 2.88 -2.15
N VAL A 50 3.61 1.91 -2.39
CA VAL A 50 4.87 1.71 -1.67
C VAL A 50 6.06 1.91 -2.58
N ARG A 51 7.16 2.37 -1.99
CA ARG A 51 8.44 2.57 -2.65
C ARG A 51 9.46 1.58 -2.11
N ASN A 52 10.10 0.82 -2.98
CA ASN A 52 11.27 0.02 -2.66
C ASN A 52 12.45 0.59 -3.46
N GLY A 53 13.20 1.52 -2.85
CA GLY A 53 14.27 2.26 -3.50
C GLY A 53 13.80 3.02 -4.76
N ASN A 54 14.19 2.51 -5.93
CA ASN A 54 13.82 3.09 -7.23
C ASN A 54 12.47 2.61 -7.77
N ASN A 55 11.94 1.49 -7.25
CA ASN A 55 10.70 0.92 -7.74
C ASN A 55 9.50 1.44 -6.94
N ARG A 56 8.40 1.70 -7.64
CA ARG A 56 7.10 2.02 -7.04
C ARG A 56 6.14 0.89 -7.35
N LEU A 57 5.53 0.34 -6.31
CA LEU A 57 4.62 -0.79 -6.40
C LEU A 57 3.28 -0.41 -5.78
N VAL A 58 2.20 -0.89 -6.39
CA VAL A 58 0.85 -0.73 -5.85
C VAL A 58 0.43 -2.07 -5.26
N ILE A 59 0.18 -2.08 -3.95
CA ILE A 59 -0.25 -3.26 -3.19
C ILE A 59 -1.72 -3.07 -2.85
N SER A 60 -2.56 -4.06 -3.15
CA SER A 60 -3.95 -4.03 -2.70
C SER A 60 -4.06 -4.36 -1.21
N SER A 61 -5.11 -3.86 -0.56
CA SER A 61 -5.38 -4.10 0.86
C SER A 61 -5.52 -5.58 1.17
N ASP A 62 -5.99 -6.38 0.22
CA ASP A 62 -6.15 -7.83 0.36
C ASP A 62 -4.79 -8.54 0.44
N ILE A 63 -3.78 -8.01 -0.24
CA ILE A 63 -2.40 -8.49 -0.12
C ILE A 63 -1.76 -7.91 1.15
N ALA A 64 -1.98 -6.64 1.45
CA ALA A 64 -1.38 -5.98 2.62
C ALA A 64 -1.82 -6.57 3.97
N LYS A 65 -3.03 -7.14 4.07
CA LYS A 65 -3.50 -7.86 5.27
C LYS A 65 -2.69 -9.12 5.59
N ASN A 66 -1.99 -9.65 4.59
CA ASN A 66 -1.23 -10.89 4.65
C ASN A 66 0.27 -10.63 4.86
N ILE A 67 0.70 -9.39 5.04
CA ILE A 67 2.12 -9.04 5.19
C ILE A 67 2.33 -8.48 6.59
N GLU A 68 3.14 -9.19 7.36
CA GLU A 68 3.63 -8.73 8.65
C GLU A 68 4.91 -7.93 8.48
N ILE A 69 4.93 -6.77 9.12
CA ILE A 69 5.98 -5.78 9.03
C ILE A 69 6.47 -5.32 10.40
N ASP A 70 7.73 -4.90 10.40
CA ASP A 70 8.38 -4.17 11.48
C ASP A 70 8.56 -2.71 11.06
N LEU A 71 8.22 -1.78 11.95
CA LEU A 71 8.45 -0.34 11.75
C LEU A 71 9.92 -0.03 12.00
N ILE A 72 10.58 0.58 11.02
CA ILE A 72 11.97 1.05 11.16
C ILE A 72 11.97 2.53 11.55
N GLU A 73 11.23 3.34 10.80
CA GLU A 73 11.08 4.77 11.05
C GLU A 73 9.62 5.17 10.80
N SER A 74 9.02 5.89 11.76
CA SER A 74 7.75 6.57 11.55
C SER A 74 8.04 8.01 11.11
N SER A 75 7.63 8.40 9.90
CA SER A 75 7.63 9.82 9.55
C SER A 75 6.22 10.40 9.74
N LEU A 76 6.16 11.56 10.40
CA LEU A 76 4.96 12.40 10.44
C LEU A 76 5.04 13.33 9.22
N PRO A 77 4.21 13.09 8.20
CA PRO A 77 3.04 13.94 8.02
C PRO A 77 1.76 13.15 7.65
N PRO A 78 0.58 13.75 7.85
CA PRO A 78 -0.68 13.11 7.50
C PRO A 78 -0.76 12.85 6.00
N CYS A 79 -1.26 11.67 5.65
CA CYS A 79 -1.62 11.33 4.28
C CYS A 79 -2.54 12.42 3.70
N GLU A 80 -2.10 13.16 2.67
CA GLU A 80 -3.06 13.76 1.73
C GLU A 80 -3.66 12.62 0.92
N SER A 81 -4.67 11.95 1.48
CA SER A 81 -5.58 11.15 0.68
C SER A 81 -6.32 12.14 -0.23
N LYS A 82 -5.80 12.40 -1.43
CA LYS A 82 -6.57 13.15 -2.43
C LYS A 82 -7.68 12.20 -2.86
N PRO A 83 -8.95 12.40 -2.43
CA PRO A 83 -10.02 11.61 -2.99
C PRO A 83 -10.00 11.87 -4.49
N CYS A 84 -10.08 10.82 -5.30
CA CYS A 84 -10.28 10.97 -6.73
C CYS A 84 -11.53 11.84 -6.89
N LYS A 85 -11.39 13.13 -7.20
CA LYS A 85 -12.53 14.03 -7.40
C LYS A 85 -13.28 13.48 -8.61
N ARG A 86 -14.28 12.64 -8.37
CA ARG A 86 -15.25 12.24 -9.39
C ARG A 86 -16.00 13.53 -9.76
N LYS A 87 -15.48 14.29 -10.73
CA LYS A 87 -16.26 15.31 -11.42
C LYS A 87 -17.41 14.60 -12.10
N ARG A 88 -18.54 14.46 -11.39
CA ARG A 88 -19.82 14.05 -11.98
C ARG A 88 -20.22 15.19 -12.91
N TRP A 89 -19.93 15.06 -14.19
CA TRP A 89 -20.54 15.90 -15.21
C TRP A 89 -22.02 15.51 -15.29
N ARG A 90 -22.85 16.16 -14.48
CA ARG A 90 -24.31 16.12 -14.61
C ARG A 90 -24.63 17.07 -15.77
N TRP A 91 -24.76 16.52 -16.98
CA TRP A 91 -25.36 17.25 -18.09
C TRP A 91 -26.83 17.45 -17.72
N GLY A 92 -27.17 18.67 -17.29
CA GLY A 92 -28.54 19.08 -17.05
C GLY A 92 -29.27 19.09 -18.39
N TRP A 93 -30.30 18.26 -18.51
CA TRP A 93 -31.27 18.41 -19.58
C TRP A 93 -32.13 19.61 -19.18
N PHE A 94 -31.84 20.76 -19.80
CA PHE A 94 -32.74 21.92 -19.81
C PHE A 94 -34.13 21.44 -20.25
N LYS A 95 -35.15 21.79 -19.46
CA LYS A 95 -36.56 21.72 -19.84
C LYS A 95 -37.20 23.05 -19.48
#